data_AF-T0R8B8-F1
#
_entry.id   AF-T0R8B8-F1
#
_cell.length_a   1.000
_cell.length_b   1.000
_cell.length_c   1.000
_cell.angle_alpha   90.00
_cell.angle_beta   90.00
_cell.angle_gamma   90.00
#
_symmetry.space_group_name_H-M   'P 1'
#
loop_
_entity.id
_entity.type
_entity.pdbx_description
1 polymer ?
#
loop_
_entity_poly.entity_id
_entity_poly.type
_entity_poly.pdbx_seq_one_letter_code
_entity_poly.pdbx_strand_id
1 'polypeptide(L)'
;MYFQDQQIQCAHCRNDLEPWSNYKTRYEGSTAFDIPLRDVLSQCPHRSCRRSLTKDEMFKLHLLDEPIACGGCNKTLRYETFEIATFIHEYPTMTYRSEVCEGGKVEKRLHMPKEIPSDGRWESYTNELRRTIAQFAKTQHTEGVYRFREVVYAHRVGISSQPPGAFSMDLVRGMYRQLSFVIKVCANFDYWMNPTILRASIRRYEQFVQVISKGAIKKGLGIVPTVDIDLAWHTHQTHPLAYQKYTTKVAKRVLDHDDSVGGSDLHAGYLHTCVAWSKLYKQPYSSYVPPSGPRRVSLCGCR
;
A
#
# COMPACT_ATOMS: atom_id res chain seq x y z
N MET A 1 -17.00 6.61 -8.19
CA MET A 1 -17.90 7.76 -8.11
C MET A 1 -17.22 8.76 -7.22
N TYR A 2 -16.69 9.80 -7.85
CA TYR A 2 -16.07 10.94 -7.20
C TYR A 2 -17.20 11.81 -6.65
N PHE A 3 -17.07 12.31 -5.43
CA PHE A 3 -17.97 13.33 -4.90
C PHE A 3 -17.72 14.63 -5.67
N GLN A 4 -18.27 14.75 -6.88
CA GLN A 4 -18.42 16.05 -7.49
C GLN A 4 -19.37 16.84 -6.57
N ASP A 5 -18.86 17.95 -6.04
CA ASP A 5 -19.63 19.04 -5.40
C ASP A 5 -19.87 18.99 -3.87
N GLN A 6 -19.09 18.23 -3.08
CA GLN A 6 -19.04 18.44 -1.62
C GLN A 6 -17.69 19.01 -1.16
N GLN A 7 -17.73 20.25 -0.66
CA GLN A 7 -16.60 20.90 0.01
C GLN A 7 -16.52 20.37 1.44
N ILE A 8 -15.67 19.38 1.67
CA ILE A 8 -15.45 18.79 3.00
C ILE A 8 -14.32 19.58 3.65
N GLN A 9 -14.46 20.08 4.87
CA GLN A 9 -13.35 20.74 5.57
C GLN A 9 -12.71 19.83 6.61
N CYS A 10 -11.38 19.85 6.70
CA CYS A 10 -10.67 19.14 7.76
C CYS A 10 -11.03 19.74 9.13
N ALA A 11 -11.59 18.93 10.03
CA ALA A 11 -12.01 19.37 11.36
C ALA A 11 -10.87 19.93 12.23
N HIS A 12 -9.61 19.59 11.92
CA HIS A 12 -8.44 20.04 12.68
C HIS A 12 -7.79 21.31 12.09
N CYS A 13 -7.53 21.35 10.78
CA CYS A 13 -6.81 22.49 10.16
C CYS A 13 -7.71 23.45 9.36
N ARG A 14 -9.00 23.12 9.19
CA ARG A 14 -10.00 23.90 8.44
C ARG A 14 -9.70 24.14 6.96
N ASN A 15 -8.72 23.44 6.40
CA ASN A 15 -8.49 23.45 4.96
C ASN A 15 -9.59 22.66 4.23
N ASP A 16 -9.95 23.12 3.04
CA ASP A 16 -10.83 22.40 2.13
C ASP A 16 -10.16 21.10 1.69
N LEU A 17 -10.84 19.99 1.93
CA LEU A 17 -10.54 18.67 1.41
C LEU A 17 -11.20 18.58 0.04
N GLU A 18 -10.36 18.65 -0.98
CA GLU A 18 -10.75 18.44 -2.36
C GLU A 18 -11.45 17.08 -2.56
N PRO A 19 -12.37 16.92 -3.53
CA PRO A 19 -13.02 15.65 -3.88
C PRO A 19 -12.10 14.44 -4.13
N TRP A 20 -10.83 14.69 -4.42
CA TRP A 20 -9.76 13.71 -4.63
C TRP A 20 -8.93 13.44 -3.37
N SER A 21 -9.30 14.03 -2.23
CA SER A 21 -8.71 13.70 -0.94
C SER A 21 -8.91 12.21 -0.69
N ASN A 22 -7.82 11.46 -0.63
CA ASN A 22 -7.77 10.01 -0.49
C ASN A 22 -8.22 9.54 0.92
N TYR A 23 -9.29 10.11 1.44
CA TYR A 23 -9.83 9.81 2.76
C TYR A 23 -10.64 8.52 2.70
N LYS A 24 -10.47 7.65 3.69
CA LYS A 24 -11.15 6.35 3.78
C LYS A 24 -12.63 6.46 4.16
N THR A 25 -13.15 7.65 4.41
CA THR A 25 -14.58 7.92 4.71
C THR A 25 -15.54 7.47 3.60
N ARG A 26 -15.01 6.95 2.49
CA ARG A 26 -15.77 6.19 1.48
C ARG A 26 -16.25 4.80 1.94
N TYR A 27 -15.81 4.30 3.11
CA TYR A 27 -16.51 3.20 3.78
C TYR A 27 -17.77 3.76 4.44
N GLU A 28 -18.91 3.70 3.74
CA GLU A 28 -20.21 4.14 4.25
C GLU A 28 -20.43 3.62 5.70
N GLY A 29 -20.44 4.54 6.66
CA GLY A 29 -20.74 4.26 8.07
C GLY A 29 -19.58 3.83 8.99
N SER A 30 -18.31 3.88 8.54
CA SER A 30 -17.14 3.55 9.39
C SER A 30 -16.38 4.82 9.83
N THR A 31 -16.12 4.94 11.13
CA THR A 31 -15.33 6.04 11.72
C THR A 31 -13.92 5.61 12.17
N ALA A 32 -13.56 4.33 12.05
CA ALA A 32 -12.25 3.78 12.46
C ALA A 32 -11.06 4.57 11.95
N PHE A 33 -11.22 5.09 10.73
CA PHE A 33 -10.14 5.69 9.99
C PHE A 33 -10.06 7.19 10.23
N ASP A 34 -11.00 7.82 10.92
CA ASP A 34 -11.04 9.29 11.02
C ASP A 34 -9.93 9.89 11.90
N ILE A 35 -9.08 9.05 12.47
CA ILE A 35 -7.95 9.43 13.31
C ILE A 35 -6.70 9.64 12.44
N PRO A 36 -5.96 10.75 12.61
CA PRO A 36 -4.67 10.93 11.96
C PRO A 36 -3.71 9.77 12.29
N LEU A 37 -2.97 9.25 11.29
CA LEU A 37 -2.04 8.13 11.47
C LEU A 37 -1.06 8.35 12.64
N ARG A 38 -0.54 9.57 12.79
CA ARG A 38 0.32 9.93 13.91
C ARG A 38 -0.34 9.66 15.26
N ASP A 39 -1.61 10.02 15.38
CA ASP A 39 -2.34 9.92 16.64
C ASP A 39 -2.70 8.45 16.91
N VAL A 40 -3.06 7.68 15.87
CA VAL A 40 -3.22 6.21 15.96
C VAL A 40 -1.95 5.55 16.51
N LEU A 41 -0.78 5.90 15.99
CA LEU A 41 0.49 5.30 16.38
C LEU A 41 1.09 5.89 17.67
N SER A 42 0.52 6.96 18.22
CA SER A 42 1.10 7.69 19.36
C SER A 42 0.83 7.05 20.73
N GLN A 43 -0.05 6.04 20.81
CA GLN A 43 -0.46 5.42 22.06
C GLN A 43 -0.57 3.90 21.93
N CYS A 44 -0.21 3.19 23.00
CA CYS A 44 -0.37 1.74 23.06
C CYS A 44 -1.85 1.35 22.83
N PRO A 45 -2.16 0.51 21.82
CA PRO A 45 -3.54 0.17 21.48
C PRO A 45 -4.16 -0.90 22.41
N HIS A 46 -3.39 -1.51 23.31
CA HIS A 46 -3.95 -2.42 24.29
C HIS A 46 -4.85 -1.68 25.27
N ARG A 47 -6.11 -2.10 25.41
CA ARG A 47 -7.14 -1.43 26.22
C ARG A 47 -6.74 -1.15 27.68
N SER A 48 -5.92 -2.02 28.28
CA SER A 48 -5.43 -1.87 29.65
C SER A 48 -4.19 -0.97 29.79
N CYS A 49 -3.64 -0.45 28.68
CA CYS A 49 -2.48 0.41 28.65
C CYS A 49 -2.84 1.77 28.02
N ARG A 50 -2.36 2.86 28.61
CA ARG A 50 -2.53 4.21 28.06
C ARG A 50 -1.20 4.89 27.73
N ARG A 51 -0.11 4.13 27.70
CA ARG A 51 1.24 4.66 27.51
C ARG A 51 1.38 5.27 26.13
N SER A 52 1.77 6.54 26.07
CA SER A 52 2.18 7.19 24.83
C SER A 52 3.54 6.67 24.37
N LEU A 53 3.66 6.46 23.06
CA LEU A 53 4.92 6.08 22.41
C LEU A 53 5.73 7.33 22.11
N THR A 54 7.04 7.21 22.23
CA THR A 54 8.01 8.22 21.80
C THR A 54 8.15 8.25 20.29
N LYS A 55 8.72 9.32 19.73
CA LYS A 55 8.98 9.42 18.29
C LYS A 55 9.93 8.33 17.78
N ASP A 56 10.91 7.90 18.59
CA ASP A 56 11.85 6.82 18.24
C ASP A 56 11.14 5.46 18.17
N GLU A 57 10.29 5.17 19.16
CA GLU A 57 9.45 3.96 19.15
C GLU A 57 8.51 3.93 17.94
N MET A 58 7.84 5.06 17.66
CA MET A 58 7.00 5.20 16.47
C MET A 58 7.82 5.01 15.20
N PHE A 59 9.02 5.60 15.10
CA PHE A 59 9.88 5.47 13.93
C PHE A 59 10.28 4.01 13.66
N LYS A 60 10.72 3.28 14.69
CA LYS A 60 11.09 1.87 14.60
C LYS A 60 9.92 1.00 14.14
N LEU A 61 8.77 1.11 14.81
CA LEU A 61 7.61 0.29 14.47
C LEU A 61 7.01 0.63 13.10
N HIS A 62 7.02 1.91 12.72
CA HIS A 62 6.33 2.42 11.56
C HIS A 62 7.19 2.32 10.31
N LEU A 63 8.42 2.85 10.35
CA LEU A 63 9.25 2.99 9.15
C LEU A 63 10.26 1.85 8.98
N LEU A 64 10.70 1.24 10.08
CA LEU A 64 11.63 0.10 10.04
C LEU A 64 10.93 -1.25 10.15
N ASP A 65 9.62 -1.26 10.42
CA ASP A 65 8.81 -2.46 10.69
C ASP A 65 9.37 -3.31 11.85
N GLU A 66 10.08 -2.66 12.77
CA GLU A 66 10.72 -3.29 13.92
C GLU A 66 9.72 -3.45 15.08
N PRO A 67 9.57 -4.65 15.67
CA PRO A 67 8.76 -4.81 16.87
C PRO A 67 9.39 -4.09 18.06
N ILE A 68 8.55 -3.41 18.85
CA ILE A 68 8.97 -2.75 20.08
C ILE A 68 8.23 -3.34 21.29
N ALA A 69 8.86 -3.35 22.46
CA ALA A 69 8.17 -3.69 23.71
C ALA A 69 7.56 -2.41 24.31
N CYS A 70 6.26 -2.42 24.63
CA CYS A 70 5.62 -1.28 25.25
C CYS A 70 6.14 -1.08 26.68
N GLY A 71 6.76 0.07 26.97
CA GLY A 71 7.26 0.39 28.32
C GLY A 71 6.18 0.48 29.42
N GLY A 72 4.88 0.45 29.07
CA GLY A 72 3.78 0.45 30.03
C GLY A 72 3.24 -0.95 30.38
N CYS A 73 3.00 -1.80 29.38
CA CYS A 73 2.39 -3.12 29.59
C CYS A 73 3.30 -4.30 29.22
N ASN A 74 4.51 -4.03 28.76
CA ASN A 74 5.52 -5.00 28.31
C ASN A 74 5.07 -5.95 27.18
N LYS A 75 3.96 -5.65 26.52
CA LYS A 75 3.50 -6.37 25.32
C LYS A 75 4.22 -5.86 24.08
N THR A 76 4.37 -6.73 23.09
CA THR A 76 5.01 -6.40 21.82
C THR A 76 4.05 -5.61 20.93
N LEU A 77 4.50 -4.46 20.45
CA LEU A 77 3.79 -3.64 19.48
C LEU A 77 4.45 -3.79 18.11
N ARG A 78 3.62 -3.93 17.09
CA ARG A 78 3.94 -4.00 15.67
C ARG A 78 3.01 -3.06 14.93
N TYR A 79 3.32 -2.77 13.67
CA TYR A 79 2.39 -2.03 12.81
C TYR A 79 1.00 -2.71 12.75
N GLU A 80 0.99 -4.04 12.56
CA GLU A 80 -0.24 -4.85 12.58
C GLU A 80 -1.01 -4.81 13.92
N THR A 81 -0.37 -4.47 15.04
CA THR A 81 -1.05 -4.35 16.34
C THR A 81 -2.13 -3.24 16.31
N PHE A 82 -1.86 -2.15 15.58
CA PHE A 82 -2.79 -1.04 15.41
C PHE A 82 -3.92 -1.38 14.42
N GLU A 83 -3.64 -2.22 13.43
CA GLU A 83 -4.66 -2.75 12.52
C GLU A 83 -5.63 -3.68 13.27
N ILE A 84 -5.13 -4.55 14.16
CA ILE A 84 -5.97 -5.39 15.02
C ILE A 84 -6.87 -4.52 15.90
N ALA A 85 -6.31 -3.46 16.50
CA ALA A 85 -7.08 -2.52 17.31
C ALA A 85 -8.21 -1.86 16.52
N THR A 86 -7.92 -1.47 15.28
CA THR A 86 -8.90 -0.91 14.33
C THR A 86 -10.01 -1.91 14.05
N PHE A 87 -9.68 -3.17 13.76
CA PHE A 87 -10.68 -4.22 13.52
C PHE A 87 -11.57 -4.49 14.73
N ILE A 88 -11.01 -4.51 15.94
CA ILE A 88 -11.78 -4.69 17.18
C ILE A 88 -12.74 -3.51 17.39
N HIS A 89 -12.30 -2.29 17.07
CA HIS A 89 -13.12 -1.09 17.18
C HIS A 89 -14.30 -1.09 16.20
N GLU A 90 -14.05 -1.47 14.94
CA GLU A 90 -15.07 -1.47 13.88
C GLU A 90 -16.04 -2.64 13.99
N TYR A 91 -15.54 -3.80 14.39
CA TYR A 91 -16.32 -5.02 14.44
C TYR A 91 -16.30 -5.60 15.87
N PRO A 92 -16.81 -4.86 16.88
CA PRO A 92 -16.91 -5.40 18.25
C PRO A 92 -17.93 -6.55 18.31
N THR A 93 -18.86 -6.55 17.36
CA THR A 93 -19.83 -7.62 17.13
C THR A 93 -20.08 -7.82 15.64
N MET A 94 -20.41 -9.03 15.23
CA MET A 94 -20.80 -9.33 13.85
C MET A 94 -22.09 -10.13 13.80
N THR A 95 -22.92 -9.79 12.82
CA THR A 95 -24.23 -10.42 12.63
C THR A 95 -24.12 -11.69 11.81
N TYR A 96 -24.53 -12.80 12.39
CA TYR A 96 -24.77 -14.08 11.73
C TYR A 96 -26.20 -14.11 11.18
N ARG A 97 -26.35 -14.52 9.92
CA ARG A 97 -27.64 -14.74 9.28
C ARG A 97 -27.71 -16.13 8.67
N SER A 98 -28.80 -16.83 8.91
CA SER A 98 -29.12 -18.10 8.25
C SER A 98 -30.57 -18.11 7.79
N GLU A 99 -30.79 -18.59 6.57
CA GLU A 99 -32.12 -18.92 6.08
C GLU A 99 -32.38 -20.38 6.43
N VAL A 100 -33.42 -20.64 7.23
CA VAL A 100 -33.84 -22.00 7.58
C VAL A 100 -35.07 -22.32 6.72
N CYS A 101 -35.04 -23.45 6.01
CA CYS A 101 -36.06 -23.81 5.01
C CYS A 101 -37.50 -23.88 5.57
N GLU A 102 -37.68 -24.10 6.88
CA GLU A 102 -39.01 -24.31 7.48
C GLU A 102 -39.35 -23.37 8.67
N GLY A 103 -38.50 -22.38 9.00
CA GLY A 103 -38.64 -21.63 10.27
C GLY A 103 -38.36 -20.12 10.23
N GLY A 104 -38.13 -19.53 9.05
CA GLY A 104 -37.82 -18.11 8.91
C GLY A 104 -36.34 -17.76 9.08
N LYS A 105 -36.02 -16.47 8.97
CA LYS A 105 -34.65 -15.94 9.03
C LYS A 105 -34.16 -15.90 10.48
N VAL A 106 -33.06 -16.59 10.78
CA VAL A 106 -32.39 -16.52 12.08
C VAL A 106 -31.27 -15.49 12.01
N GLU A 107 -31.38 -14.45 12.84
CA GLU A 107 -30.32 -13.45 13.04
C GLU A 107 -29.76 -13.57 14.46
N LYS A 108 -28.45 -13.80 14.59
CA LYS A 108 -27.73 -13.87 15.87
C LYS A 108 -26.51 -12.96 15.83
N ARG A 109 -26.07 -12.48 16.98
CA ARG A 109 -24.90 -11.60 17.09
C ARG A 109 -23.76 -12.32 17.80
N LEU A 110 -22.59 -12.37 17.15
CA LEU A 110 -21.36 -12.85 17.75
C LEU A 110 -20.58 -11.68 18.34
N HIS A 111 -20.13 -11.79 19.59
CA HIS A 111 -19.12 -10.90 20.15
C HIS A 111 -17.73 -11.33 19.68
N MET A 112 -16.98 -10.38 19.14
CA MET A 112 -15.63 -10.64 18.64
C MET A 112 -14.62 -10.59 19.80
N PRO A 113 -13.46 -11.28 19.69
CA PRO A 113 -12.40 -11.16 20.69
C PRO A 113 -12.02 -9.70 20.92
N LYS A 114 -12.04 -9.26 22.18
CA LYS A 114 -11.82 -7.84 22.52
C LYS A 114 -10.37 -7.50 22.81
N GLU A 115 -9.55 -8.51 23.07
CA GLU A 115 -8.16 -8.34 23.50
C GLU A 115 -7.20 -8.55 22.34
N ILE A 116 -6.25 -7.64 22.22
CA ILE A 116 -5.12 -7.77 21.30
C ILE A 116 -4.11 -8.75 21.93
N PRO A 117 -3.62 -9.76 21.19
CA PRO A 117 -2.60 -10.69 21.66
C PRO A 117 -1.33 -9.99 22.13
N SER A 118 -0.62 -10.56 23.11
CA SER A 118 0.59 -9.95 23.69
C SER A 118 1.77 -9.84 22.72
N ASP A 119 1.78 -10.63 21.65
CA ASP A 119 2.79 -10.58 20.59
C ASP A 119 2.47 -9.56 19.48
N GLY A 120 1.27 -8.98 19.54
CA GLY A 120 0.77 -7.97 18.62
C GLY A 120 0.45 -8.49 17.21
N ARG A 121 0.33 -9.81 16.99
CA ARG A 121 0.24 -10.42 15.66
C ARG A 121 -1.19 -10.75 15.20
N TRP A 122 -1.44 -10.56 13.91
CA TRP A 122 -2.68 -11.01 13.27
C TRP A 122 -2.86 -12.52 13.33
N GLU A 123 -1.77 -13.29 13.21
CA GLU A 123 -1.82 -14.75 13.29
C GLU A 123 -2.42 -15.22 14.63
N SER A 124 -1.89 -14.69 15.74
CA SER A 124 -2.37 -14.97 17.09
C SER A 124 -3.83 -14.54 17.28
N TYR A 125 -4.21 -13.35 16.79
CA TYR A 125 -5.59 -12.87 16.88
C TYR A 125 -6.54 -13.72 16.02
N THR A 126 -6.10 -14.12 14.82
CA THR A 126 -6.88 -14.97 13.89
C THR A 126 -7.15 -16.34 14.50
N ASN A 127 -6.19 -16.89 15.25
CA ASN A 127 -6.39 -18.14 15.97
C ASN A 127 -7.44 -18.01 17.08
N GLU A 128 -7.45 -16.90 17.81
CA GLU A 128 -8.49 -16.65 18.82
C GLU A 128 -9.87 -16.41 18.19
N LEU A 129 -9.91 -15.70 17.07
CA LEU A 129 -11.12 -15.50 16.28
C LEU A 129 -11.69 -16.83 15.77
N ARG A 130 -10.84 -17.73 15.28
CA ARG A 130 -11.23 -19.10 14.88
C ARG A 130 -11.88 -19.87 16.02
N ARG A 131 -11.30 -19.83 17.23
CA ARG A 131 -11.86 -20.49 18.42
C ARG A 131 -13.23 -19.92 18.79
N THR A 132 -13.35 -18.59 18.79
CA THR A 132 -14.59 -17.87 19.09
C THR A 132 -15.71 -18.26 18.11
N ILE A 133 -15.42 -18.26 16.80
CA ILE A 133 -16.38 -18.70 15.78
C ILE A 133 -16.71 -20.18 15.92
N ALA A 134 -15.72 -21.04 16.20
CA ALA A 134 -15.95 -22.48 16.36
C ALA A 134 -16.87 -22.78 17.55
N GLN A 135 -16.71 -22.08 18.67
CA GLN A 135 -17.60 -22.21 19.83
C GLN A 135 -19.02 -21.73 19.50
N PHE A 136 -19.14 -20.60 18.82
CA PHE A 136 -20.44 -20.09 18.36
C PHE A 136 -21.13 -21.03 17.37
N ALA A 137 -20.37 -21.65 16.48
CA ALA A 137 -20.85 -22.54 15.42
C ALA A 137 -21.48 -23.85 15.93
N LYS A 138 -21.14 -24.31 17.15
CA LYS A 138 -21.66 -25.56 17.74
C LYS A 138 -23.18 -25.63 17.79
N THR A 139 -23.86 -24.48 17.85
CA THR A 139 -25.32 -24.38 17.96
C THR A 139 -25.98 -23.79 16.71
N GLN A 140 -25.29 -23.82 15.55
CA GLN A 140 -25.75 -23.15 14.32
C GLN A 140 -25.74 -24.07 13.11
N HIS A 141 -26.38 -23.63 12.03
CA HIS A 141 -26.41 -24.35 10.77
C HIS A 141 -25.10 -24.19 9.99
N THR A 142 -24.59 -25.29 9.43
CA THR A 142 -23.27 -25.39 8.77
C THR A 142 -23.08 -24.37 7.64
N GLU A 143 -24.05 -24.25 6.74
CA GLU A 143 -23.97 -23.32 5.60
C GLU A 143 -23.91 -21.85 6.06
N GLY A 144 -24.73 -21.49 7.06
CA GLY A 144 -24.69 -20.16 7.65
C GLY A 144 -23.34 -19.87 8.32
N VAL A 145 -22.73 -20.88 8.94
CA VAL A 145 -21.39 -20.74 9.58
C VAL A 145 -20.31 -20.53 8.52
N TYR A 146 -20.37 -21.23 7.39
CA TYR A 146 -19.43 -21.05 6.29
C TYR A 146 -19.47 -19.61 5.76
N ARG A 147 -20.66 -19.12 5.39
CA ARG A 147 -20.83 -17.73 4.90
C ARG A 147 -20.42 -16.70 5.94
N PHE A 148 -20.76 -16.94 7.20
CA PHE A 148 -20.37 -16.04 8.28
C PHE A 148 -18.85 -15.96 8.46
N ARG A 149 -18.13 -17.09 8.33
CA ARG A 149 -16.66 -17.10 8.34
C ARG A 149 -16.08 -16.28 7.20
N GLU A 150 -16.58 -16.45 5.98
CA GLU A 150 -16.14 -15.68 4.81
C GLU A 150 -16.29 -14.17 5.05
N VAL A 151 -17.43 -13.73 5.57
CA VAL A 151 -17.68 -12.33 5.91
C VAL A 151 -16.69 -11.82 6.97
N VAL A 152 -16.50 -12.57 8.06
CA VAL A 152 -15.55 -12.21 9.12
C VAL A 152 -14.12 -12.05 8.57
N TYR A 153 -13.65 -13.00 7.76
CA TYR A 153 -12.30 -12.93 7.21
C TYR A 153 -12.17 -11.85 6.14
N ALA A 154 -13.20 -11.61 5.33
CA ALA A 154 -13.23 -10.53 4.36
C ALA A 154 -13.07 -9.17 5.05
N HIS A 155 -13.77 -8.93 6.17
CA HIS A 155 -13.60 -7.70 6.96
C HIS A 155 -12.20 -7.59 7.57
N ARG A 156 -11.64 -8.68 8.11
CA ARG A 156 -10.27 -8.69 8.65
C ARG A 156 -9.20 -8.40 7.59
N VAL A 157 -9.34 -9.01 6.41
CA VAL A 157 -8.47 -8.72 5.25
C VAL A 157 -8.68 -7.29 4.78
N GLY A 158 -9.92 -6.80 4.78
CA GLY A 158 -10.25 -5.41 4.47
C GLY A 158 -9.46 -4.43 5.34
N ILE A 159 -9.46 -4.62 6.66
CA ILE A 159 -8.68 -3.79 7.59
C ILE A 159 -7.17 -3.92 7.34
N SER A 160 -6.63 -5.15 7.33
CA SER A 160 -5.17 -5.37 7.20
C SER A 160 -4.59 -5.05 5.81
N SER A 161 -5.43 -4.88 4.79
CA SER A 161 -5.01 -4.41 3.46
C SER A 161 -4.94 -2.89 3.36
N GLN A 162 -5.33 -2.17 4.41
CA GLN A 162 -5.33 -0.73 4.48
C GLN A 162 -4.35 -0.27 5.57
N PRO A 163 -3.60 0.81 5.35
CA PRO A 163 -2.77 1.38 6.42
C PRO A 163 -3.67 1.86 7.57
N PRO A 164 -3.20 2.02 8.81
CA PRO A 164 -3.98 2.71 9.84
C PRO A 164 -4.22 4.19 9.49
N GLY A 165 -5.23 4.78 10.12
CA GLY A 165 -5.59 6.19 9.97
C GLY A 165 -6.36 6.55 8.69
N ALA A 166 -6.52 7.84 8.48
CA ALA A 166 -7.52 8.43 7.57
C ALA A 166 -7.32 8.23 6.07
N PHE A 167 -6.09 8.00 5.62
CA PHE A 167 -5.81 7.99 4.19
C PHE A 167 -5.66 6.57 3.65
N SER A 168 -6.12 6.32 2.42
CA SER A 168 -5.95 5.04 1.70
C SER A 168 -4.50 4.64 1.48
N MET A 169 -3.56 5.56 1.71
CA MET A 169 -2.13 5.30 1.71
C MET A 169 -1.47 5.83 2.98
N ASP A 170 -0.41 5.16 3.41
CA ASP A 170 0.47 5.65 4.45
C ASP A 170 1.41 6.71 3.86
N LEU A 171 1.03 7.97 4.04
CA LEU A 171 1.79 9.10 3.51
C LEU A 171 3.21 9.17 4.09
N VAL A 172 3.43 8.77 5.34
CA VAL A 172 4.76 8.83 5.97
C VAL A 172 5.68 7.78 5.35
N ARG A 173 5.21 6.53 5.22
CA ARG A 173 5.95 5.48 4.49
C ARG A 173 6.16 5.86 3.03
N GLY A 174 5.17 6.48 2.37
CA GLY A 174 5.30 6.99 1.01
C GLY A 174 6.41 8.04 0.88
N MET A 175 6.39 9.06 1.73
CA MET A 175 7.44 10.09 1.79
C MET A 175 8.82 9.49 2.09
N TYR A 176 8.90 8.51 2.99
CA TYR A 176 10.15 7.85 3.34
C TYR A 176 10.77 7.11 2.15
N ARG A 177 9.96 6.39 1.35
CA ARG A 177 10.46 5.73 0.11
C ARG A 177 11.02 6.75 -0.89
N GLN A 178 10.37 7.90 -1.00
CA GLN A 178 10.75 8.98 -1.91
C GLN A 178 12.01 9.73 -1.46
N LEU A 179 12.42 9.64 -0.19
CA LEU A 179 13.60 10.34 0.32
C LEU A 179 14.88 9.96 -0.44
N SER A 180 15.04 8.67 -0.77
CA SER A 180 16.21 8.20 -1.53
C SER A 180 16.30 8.79 -2.93
N PHE A 181 15.15 9.05 -3.56
CA PHE A 181 15.06 9.68 -4.88
C PHE A 181 15.43 11.17 -4.77
N VAL A 182 14.83 11.87 -3.80
CA VAL A 182 15.11 13.30 -3.56
C VAL A 182 16.60 13.55 -3.29
N ILE A 183 17.25 12.71 -2.48
CA ILE A 183 18.70 12.82 -2.20
C ILE A 183 19.52 12.74 -3.51
N LYS A 184 19.20 11.81 -4.42
CA LYS A 184 19.90 11.65 -5.71
C LYS A 184 19.73 12.87 -6.60
N VAL A 185 18.51 13.44 -6.65
CA VAL A 185 18.20 14.61 -7.47
C VAL A 185 18.86 15.86 -6.89
N CYS A 186 18.66 16.13 -5.60
CA CYS A 186 19.18 17.33 -4.93
C CYS A 186 20.72 17.37 -4.91
N ALA A 187 21.38 16.23 -4.76
CA ALA A 187 22.85 16.17 -4.83
C ALA A 187 23.42 16.58 -6.21
N ASN A 188 22.59 16.59 -7.25
CA ASN A 188 22.98 16.94 -8.62
C ASN A 188 22.14 18.10 -9.16
N PHE A 189 21.72 19.03 -8.29
CA PHE A 189 20.77 20.09 -8.62
C PHE A 189 21.14 20.89 -9.88
N ASP A 190 22.39 21.36 -10.01
CA ASP A 190 22.84 22.15 -11.16
C ASP A 190 22.74 21.39 -12.49
N TYR A 191 22.98 20.07 -12.47
CA TYR A 191 22.83 19.22 -13.64
C TYR A 191 21.37 19.18 -14.11
N TRP A 192 20.43 19.03 -13.18
CA TRP A 192 19.00 19.00 -13.47
C TRP A 192 18.43 20.36 -13.85
N MET A 193 19.06 21.47 -13.47
CA MET A 193 18.66 22.82 -13.87
C MET A 193 19.08 23.18 -15.31
N ASN A 194 19.91 22.37 -15.95
CA ASN A 194 20.33 22.62 -17.33
C ASN A 194 19.15 22.40 -18.31
N PRO A 195 18.73 23.41 -19.11
CA PRO A 195 17.59 23.30 -20.01
C PRO A 195 17.72 22.19 -21.07
N THR A 196 18.95 21.88 -21.51
CA THR A 196 19.19 20.80 -22.47
C THR A 196 18.93 19.44 -21.84
N ILE A 197 19.35 19.25 -20.58
CA ILE A 197 19.09 18.03 -19.82
C ILE A 197 17.59 17.85 -19.60
N LEU A 198 16.89 18.89 -19.12
CA LEU A 198 15.44 18.83 -18.88
C LEU A 198 14.65 18.46 -20.15
N ARG A 199 14.97 19.08 -21.29
CA ARG A 199 14.31 18.75 -22.57
C ARG A 199 14.57 17.29 -22.97
N ALA A 200 15.78 16.79 -22.76
CA ALA A 200 16.10 15.39 -23.03
C ALA A 200 15.35 14.43 -22.09
N SER A 201 15.26 14.76 -20.80
CA SER A 201 14.51 13.99 -19.79
C SER A 201 13.03 13.92 -20.12
N ILE A 202 12.40 15.05 -20.50
CA ILE A 202 10.99 15.10 -20.91
C ILE A 202 10.75 14.21 -22.14
N ARG A 203 11.60 14.34 -23.17
CA ARG A 203 11.49 13.51 -24.38
C ARG A 203 11.61 12.01 -24.05
N ARG A 204 12.55 11.65 -23.18
CA ARG A 204 12.74 10.27 -22.73
C ARG A 204 11.56 9.76 -21.92
N TYR A 205 10.94 10.60 -21.09
CA TYR A 205 9.71 10.26 -20.39
C TYR A 205 8.54 9.99 -21.34
N GLU A 206 8.35 10.83 -22.36
CA GLU A 206 7.30 10.58 -23.38
C GLU A 206 7.53 9.26 -24.12
N GLN A 207 8.78 8.95 -24.46
CA GLN A 207 9.18 7.67 -25.04
C GLN A 207 8.92 6.51 -24.07
N PHE A 208 9.24 6.68 -22.80
CA PHE A 208 9.01 5.68 -21.76
C PHE A 208 7.51 5.32 -21.61
N VAL A 209 6.62 6.32 -21.66
CA VAL A 209 5.17 6.08 -21.63
C VAL A 209 4.69 5.29 -22.86
N GLN A 210 5.31 5.49 -24.03
CA GLN A 210 5.04 4.69 -25.22
C GLN A 210 5.57 3.24 -25.09
N VAL A 211 6.72 3.04 -24.45
CA VAL A 211 7.22 1.68 -24.14
C VAL A 211 6.20 0.93 -23.29
N ILE A 212 5.67 1.59 -22.26
CA ILE A 212 4.61 1.04 -21.42
C ILE A 212 3.35 0.75 -22.24
N SER A 213 2.91 1.68 -23.10
CA SER A 213 1.67 1.52 -23.88
C SER A 213 1.73 0.39 -24.90
N LYS A 214 2.91 0.07 -25.42
CA LYS A 214 3.13 -1.04 -26.38
C LYS A 214 3.17 -2.43 -25.72
N GLY A 215 2.70 -2.55 -24.47
CA GLY A 215 2.58 -3.84 -23.80
C GLY A 215 3.90 -4.41 -23.30
N ALA A 216 4.90 -3.55 -23.05
CA ALA A 216 6.14 -3.98 -22.43
C ALA A 216 5.95 -4.44 -20.98
N ILE A 217 4.79 -4.26 -20.36
CA ILE A 217 4.51 -4.80 -19.02
C ILE A 217 4.18 -6.28 -19.13
N LYS A 218 5.06 -7.13 -18.62
CA LYS A 218 4.82 -8.57 -18.45
C LYS A 218 4.40 -8.85 -17.01
N LYS A 219 3.59 -9.89 -16.80
CA LYS A 219 3.26 -10.36 -15.44
C LYS A 219 4.56 -10.66 -14.68
N GLY A 220 4.76 -9.98 -13.55
CA GLY A 220 5.93 -10.15 -12.68
C GLY A 220 7.21 -9.39 -13.09
N LEU A 221 7.20 -8.63 -14.20
CA LEU A 221 8.35 -7.84 -14.65
C LEU A 221 7.90 -6.43 -15.04
N GLY A 222 8.14 -5.48 -14.14
CA GLY A 222 7.86 -4.06 -14.35
C GLY A 222 8.78 -3.41 -15.39
N ILE A 223 8.43 -2.20 -15.79
CA ILE A 223 9.30 -1.29 -16.55
C ILE A 223 9.84 -0.28 -15.54
N VAL A 224 11.16 -0.11 -15.49
CA VAL A 224 11.87 0.66 -14.46
C VAL A 224 12.43 1.95 -15.09
N PRO A 225 12.03 3.13 -14.62
CA PRO A 225 12.54 4.39 -15.14
C PRO A 225 13.99 4.64 -14.71
N THR A 226 14.78 5.33 -15.54
CA THR A 226 16.02 5.99 -15.11
C THR A 226 15.70 7.28 -14.35
N VAL A 227 16.65 7.79 -13.55
CA VAL A 227 16.43 8.97 -12.67
C VAL A 227 15.90 10.19 -13.42
N ASP A 228 16.35 10.43 -14.65
CA ASP A 228 15.88 11.54 -15.50
C ASP A 228 14.42 11.37 -15.95
N ILE A 229 14.03 10.14 -16.32
CA ILE A 229 12.65 9.79 -16.68
C ILE A 229 11.76 9.90 -15.45
N ASP A 230 12.23 9.41 -14.31
CA ASP A 230 11.49 9.40 -13.06
C ASP A 230 11.25 10.83 -12.53
N LEU A 231 12.23 11.71 -12.65
CA LEU A 231 12.09 13.14 -12.33
C LEU A 231 11.01 13.83 -13.17
N ALA A 232 11.03 13.62 -14.50
CA ALA A 232 10.00 14.14 -15.39
C ALA A 232 8.62 13.55 -15.07
N TRP A 233 8.56 12.25 -14.75
CA TRP A 233 7.33 11.57 -14.40
C TRP A 233 6.73 12.09 -13.09
N HIS A 234 7.52 12.19 -12.01
CA HIS A 234 7.09 12.79 -10.74
C HIS A 234 6.56 14.22 -10.93
N THR A 235 7.25 15.04 -11.73
CA THR A 235 6.82 16.41 -12.05
C THR A 235 5.47 16.44 -12.78
N HIS A 236 5.23 15.50 -13.69
CA HIS A 236 3.94 15.42 -14.37
C HIS A 236 2.82 14.97 -13.43
N GLN A 237 3.09 14.05 -12.49
CA GLN A 237 2.13 13.57 -11.50
C GLN A 237 1.65 14.66 -10.53
N THR A 238 2.43 15.73 -10.31
CA THR A 238 1.96 16.90 -9.53
C THR A 238 0.87 17.70 -10.24
N HIS A 239 0.57 17.39 -11.51
CA HIS A 239 -0.49 17.98 -12.31
C HIS A 239 -1.53 16.89 -12.68
N PRO A 240 -2.32 16.39 -11.71
CA PRO A 240 -3.07 15.13 -11.84
C PRO A 240 -4.03 15.08 -13.04
N LEU A 241 -4.71 16.19 -13.35
CA LEU A 241 -5.62 16.27 -14.51
C LEU A 241 -4.86 16.20 -15.84
N ALA A 242 -3.73 16.89 -15.95
CA ALA A 242 -2.88 16.85 -17.13
C ALA A 242 -2.26 15.45 -17.31
N TYR A 243 -1.79 14.87 -16.22
CA TYR A 243 -1.25 13.51 -16.16
C TYR A 243 -2.27 12.48 -16.63
N GLN A 244 -3.45 12.46 -16.03
CA GLN A 244 -4.54 11.56 -16.41
C GLN A 244 -4.89 11.71 -17.89
N LYS A 245 -5.07 12.94 -18.37
CA LYS A 245 -5.41 13.22 -19.78
C LYS A 245 -4.33 12.66 -20.72
N TYR A 246 -3.06 12.91 -20.41
CA TYR A 246 -1.94 12.45 -21.22
C TYR A 246 -1.81 10.92 -21.22
N THR A 247 -1.74 10.28 -20.05
CA THR A 247 -1.56 8.83 -19.95
C THR A 247 -2.76 8.08 -20.51
N THR A 248 -3.98 8.58 -20.32
CA THR A 248 -5.18 7.96 -20.91
C THR A 248 -5.16 8.05 -22.43
N LYS A 249 -4.69 9.18 -22.99
CA LYS A 249 -4.54 9.34 -24.44
C LYS A 249 -3.51 8.37 -25.02
N VAL A 250 -2.32 8.30 -24.41
CA VAL A 250 -1.14 7.58 -24.93
C VAL A 250 -1.15 6.09 -24.55
N ALA A 251 -1.48 5.76 -23.31
CA ALA A 251 -1.42 4.42 -22.73
C ALA A 251 -2.80 3.78 -22.46
N LYS A 252 -3.90 4.46 -22.78
CA LYS A 252 -5.30 3.98 -22.61
C LYS A 252 -5.72 3.73 -21.16
N ARG A 253 -4.89 4.15 -20.21
CA ARG A 253 -5.15 4.10 -18.77
C ARG A 253 -4.29 5.14 -18.04
N VAL A 254 -4.65 5.43 -16.79
CA VAL A 254 -3.73 6.10 -15.87
C VAL A 254 -2.61 5.14 -15.53
N LEU A 255 -1.37 5.61 -15.65
CA LEU A 255 -0.21 4.81 -15.25
C LEU A 255 0.00 4.97 -13.75
N ASP A 256 0.11 3.84 -13.07
CA ASP A 256 0.42 3.82 -11.64
C ASP A 256 1.95 3.88 -11.44
N HIS A 257 2.40 4.67 -10.48
CA HIS A 257 3.80 4.77 -10.08
C HIS A 257 3.96 3.96 -8.79
N ASP A 258 4.03 2.64 -8.96
CA ASP A 258 4.27 1.72 -7.85
C ASP A 258 5.78 1.67 -7.54
N ASP A 259 6.18 2.40 -6.51
CA ASP A 259 7.55 2.47 -6.00
C ASP A 259 7.83 1.47 -4.87
N SER A 260 6.95 0.48 -4.66
CA SER A 260 7.11 -0.47 -3.57
C SER A 260 8.33 -1.38 -3.77
N VAL A 261 9.21 -1.40 -2.76
CA VAL A 261 10.51 -2.09 -2.76
C VAL A 261 10.36 -3.63 -2.85
N GLY A 262 9.15 -4.17 -2.72
CA GLY A 262 8.87 -5.61 -2.73
C GLY A 262 8.28 -6.18 -4.04
N GLY A 263 7.99 -5.36 -5.06
CA GLY A 263 7.16 -5.78 -6.20
C GLY A 263 7.87 -6.52 -7.35
N SER A 264 9.18 -6.33 -7.53
CA SER A 264 9.94 -7.01 -8.58
C SER A 264 11.45 -6.94 -8.35
N ASP A 265 12.18 -7.91 -8.90
CA ASP A 265 13.63 -7.78 -9.06
C ASP A 265 13.92 -6.54 -9.92
N LEU A 266 14.31 -5.44 -9.27
CA LEU A 266 14.65 -4.15 -9.91
C LEU A 266 15.66 -4.33 -11.04
N HIS A 267 16.59 -5.28 -10.89
CA HIS A 267 17.57 -5.59 -11.93
C HIS A 267 16.89 -6.22 -13.14
N ALA A 268 16.06 -7.24 -12.94
CA ALA A 268 15.32 -7.87 -14.02
C ALA A 268 14.34 -6.90 -14.72
N GLY A 269 13.67 -6.03 -13.96
CA GLY A 269 12.81 -4.96 -14.51
C GLY A 269 13.61 -3.94 -15.34
N TYR A 270 14.79 -3.56 -14.87
CA TYR A 270 15.69 -2.67 -15.63
C TYR A 270 16.18 -3.34 -16.93
N LEU A 271 16.63 -4.60 -16.89
CA LEU A 271 17.00 -5.37 -18.08
C LEU A 271 15.85 -5.45 -19.09
N HIS A 272 14.66 -5.72 -18.59
CA HIS A 272 13.46 -5.80 -19.42
C HIS A 272 13.16 -4.46 -20.10
N THR A 273 13.33 -3.36 -19.38
CA THR A 273 13.18 -2.00 -19.90
C THR A 273 14.21 -1.71 -21.00
N CYS A 274 15.48 -2.08 -20.80
CA CYS A 274 16.53 -1.95 -21.81
C CYS A 274 16.17 -2.68 -23.11
N VAL A 275 15.68 -3.92 -23.00
CA VAL A 275 15.26 -4.72 -24.16
C VAL A 275 14.06 -4.09 -24.86
N ALA A 276 13.04 -3.66 -24.12
CA ALA A 276 11.85 -3.04 -24.70
C ALA A 276 12.17 -1.72 -25.40
N TRP A 277 13.00 -0.88 -24.77
CA TRP A 277 13.46 0.38 -25.34
C TRP A 277 14.28 0.20 -26.61
N SER A 278 15.26 -0.71 -26.59
CA SER A 278 16.10 -1.00 -27.77
C SER A 278 15.27 -1.56 -28.93
N LYS A 279 14.27 -2.41 -28.65
CA LYS A 279 13.35 -2.92 -29.68
C LYS A 279 12.57 -1.79 -30.35
N LEU A 280 12.05 -0.84 -29.57
CA LEU A 280 11.17 0.22 -30.04
C LEU A 280 11.94 1.38 -30.71
N TYR A 281 13.06 1.81 -30.12
CA TYR A 281 13.78 3.02 -30.56
C TYR A 281 15.12 2.76 -31.23
N LYS A 282 15.61 1.51 -31.25
CA LYS A 282 16.93 1.15 -31.80
C LYS A 282 18.09 1.94 -31.17
N GLN A 283 17.93 2.28 -29.89
CA GLN A 283 18.85 3.08 -29.10
C GLN A 283 19.12 2.39 -27.74
N PRO A 284 20.28 2.62 -27.12
CA PRO A 284 20.51 2.17 -25.74
C PRO A 284 19.55 2.91 -24.79
N TYR A 285 19.07 2.19 -23.76
CA TYR A 285 18.17 2.80 -22.78
C TYR A 285 18.90 3.78 -21.86
N SER A 286 20.11 3.43 -21.41
CA SER A 286 20.97 4.30 -20.62
C SER A 286 22.45 4.02 -20.95
N SER A 287 23.36 4.85 -20.41
CA SER A 287 24.81 4.62 -20.50
C SER A 287 25.28 3.41 -19.68
N TYR A 288 24.48 2.94 -18.72
CA TYR A 288 24.79 1.75 -17.95
C TYR A 288 24.46 0.50 -18.76
N VAL A 289 25.51 -0.20 -19.19
CA VAL A 289 25.42 -1.52 -19.81
C VAL A 289 25.24 -2.55 -18.70
N PRO A 290 24.09 -3.26 -18.63
CA PRO A 290 23.94 -4.31 -17.66
C PRO A 290 24.97 -5.42 -17.92
N PRO A 291 25.51 -6.07 -16.87
CA PRO A 291 26.38 -7.23 -17.06
C PRO A 291 25.64 -8.27 -17.90
N SER A 292 26.25 -8.71 -19.00
CA SER A 292 25.73 -9.82 -19.80
C SER A 292 25.62 -11.06 -18.90
N GLY A 293 24.48 -11.77 -18.97
CA GLY A 293 24.25 -13.05 -18.28
C GLY A 293 25.34 -14.10 -18.54
N PRO A 294 25.31 -15.24 -17.81
CA PRO A 294 26.49 -16.04 -17.52
C PRO A 294 27.29 -16.41 -18.77
N ARG A 295 28.60 -16.17 -18.70
CA ARG A 295 29.57 -16.62 -19.71
C ARG A 295 29.29 -18.09 -19.98
N ARG A 296 28.90 -18.43 -21.22
CA ARG A 296 29.06 -19.81 -21.68
C ARG A 296 30.54 -20.12 -21.54
N VAL A 297 30.88 -21.00 -20.60
CA VAL A 297 32.18 -21.63 -20.59
C VAL A 297 32.19 -22.53 -21.82
N SER A 298 32.79 -22.04 -22.90
CA SER A 298 33.16 -22.87 -24.03
C SER A 298 34.23 -23.83 -23.54
N LEU A 299 33.83 -25.03 -23.14
CA LEU A 299 34.76 -26.16 -23.08
C LEU A 299 35.02 -26.60 -24.53
N CYS A 300 35.88 -25.85 -25.23
CA CYS A 300 36.63 -26.42 -26.33
C CYS A 300 37.74 -27.27 -25.70
N GLY A 301 37.41 -28.52 -25.42
CA GLY A 301 38.42 -29.55 -25.20
C GLY A 301 39.07 -29.87 -26.54
N CYS A 302 40.35 -29.54 -26.67
CA CYS A 302 41.20 -30.14 -27.69
C CYS A 302 41.25 -31.66 -27.48
N ARG A 303 40.99 -32.40 -28.55
CA ARG A 303 41.73 -33.61 -28.91
C ARG A 303 42.16 -33.45 -30.36
#